data_AF-A0A6G1S7Q3-F1
#
_entry.id   AF-A0A6G1S7Q3-F1
#
_cell.length_a   1.000
_cell.length_b   1.000
_cell.length_c   1.000
_cell.angle_alpha   90.00
_cell.angle_beta   90.00
_cell.angle_gamma   90.00
#
_symmetry.space_group_name_H-M   'P 1'
#
loop_
_entity.id
_entity.type
_entity.pdbx_description
1 polymer ?
#
loop_
_entity_poly.entity_id
_entity_poly.type
_entity_poly.pdbx_seq_one_letter_code
_entity_poly.pdbx_strand_id
1 'polypeptide(L)'
;KLWFSLYNRGCGALSSSAFEHVFLGELKRGDVSGMHSWLFYNHEEEAGNVDYKGYIKKLSLGESGTLLKVRFEWLGANKPVNSLFVGASPELEMSLYTLCFLARPDQKCHVSANGVNFYIQTWSFKLRDGFSTIGSAYPAL
;
A
#
# COMPACT_ATOMS: atom_id res chain seq x y z
N LYS A 1 -5.54 -14.40 9.38
CA LYS A 1 -6.33 -14.41 8.13
C LYS A 1 -6.25 -13.08 7.36
N LEU A 2 -6.44 -11.92 8.00
CA LEU A 2 -6.45 -10.61 7.32
C LEU A 2 -5.26 -10.32 6.37
N TRP A 3 -4.03 -10.67 6.77
CA TRP A 3 -2.83 -10.30 6.02
C TRP A 3 -2.27 -11.42 5.13
N PHE A 4 -2.21 -12.63 5.68
CA PHE A 4 -1.44 -13.73 5.10
C PHE A 4 -2.31 -14.87 4.56
N SER A 5 -3.64 -14.71 4.53
CA SER A 5 -4.47 -15.68 3.82
C SER A 5 -4.30 -15.52 2.33
N LEU A 6 -3.86 -16.60 1.67
CA LEU A 6 -3.75 -16.65 0.23
C LEU A 6 -5.13 -16.56 -0.42
N TYR A 7 -5.21 -15.79 -1.49
CA TYR A 7 -6.36 -15.72 -2.37
C TYR A 7 -5.91 -15.68 -3.82
N ASN A 8 -6.88 -15.81 -4.72
CA ASN A 8 -6.66 -15.75 -6.14
C ASN A 8 -7.22 -14.43 -6.71
N ARG A 9 -6.37 -13.64 -7.37
CA ARG A 9 -6.73 -12.40 -8.10
C ARG A 9 -6.72 -12.54 -9.63
N GLY A 10 -6.62 -13.76 -10.15
CA GLY A 10 -6.48 -14.11 -11.57
C GLY A 10 -6.80 -15.58 -11.90
N CYS A 11 -6.18 -16.11 -12.97
CA CYS A 11 -6.48 -17.45 -13.48
C CYS A 11 -5.89 -18.56 -12.58
N GLY A 12 -6.76 -19.23 -11.83
CA GLY A 12 -6.55 -20.62 -11.37
C GLY A 12 -5.85 -20.82 -10.02
N ALA A 13 -4.68 -20.21 -9.76
CA ALA A 13 -3.86 -20.51 -8.57
C ALA A 13 -3.99 -19.50 -7.41
N LEU A 14 -4.00 -19.99 -6.17
CA LEU A 14 -3.76 -19.18 -4.97
C LEU A 14 -2.33 -18.65 -5.06
N SER A 15 -2.17 -17.33 -5.20
CA SER A 15 -0.90 -16.75 -5.63
C SER A 15 -0.57 -15.41 -4.97
N SER A 16 -1.46 -14.89 -4.13
CA SER A 16 -1.29 -13.59 -3.50
C SER A 16 -1.97 -13.51 -2.15
N SER A 17 -1.41 -12.69 -1.26
CA SER A 17 -1.93 -12.32 0.04
C SER A 17 -2.05 -10.80 0.16
N ALA A 18 -2.79 -10.32 1.16
CA ALA A 18 -2.91 -8.88 1.39
C ALA A 18 -1.55 -8.24 1.71
N PHE A 19 -0.69 -8.98 2.41
CA PHE A 19 0.66 -8.54 2.72
C PHE A 19 1.48 -8.35 1.44
N GLU A 20 1.52 -9.37 0.58
CA GLU A 20 2.27 -9.28 -0.69
C GLU A 20 1.74 -8.12 -1.53
N HIS A 21 0.43 -8.00 -1.72
CA HIS A 21 -0.11 -6.89 -2.49
C HIS A 21 0.22 -5.51 -1.88
N VAL A 22 0.01 -5.30 -0.57
CA VAL A 22 0.21 -3.97 0.03
C VAL A 22 1.69 -3.61 0.16
N PHE A 23 2.53 -4.53 0.63
CA PHE A 23 3.92 -4.23 0.99
C PHE A 23 4.92 -4.52 -0.13
N LEU A 24 4.72 -5.57 -0.93
CA LEU A 24 5.64 -5.96 -2.02
C LEU A 24 5.13 -5.49 -3.40
N GLY A 25 3.82 -5.48 -3.61
CA GLY A 25 3.24 -5.17 -4.91
C GLY A 25 3.30 -6.32 -5.92
N GLU A 26 2.62 -6.09 -7.03
CA GLU A 26 2.35 -7.09 -8.06
C GLU A 26 2.40 -6.42 -9.44
N LEU A 27 2.89 -7.14 -10.44
CA LEU A 27 2.75 -6.74 -11.84
C LEU A 27 1.48 -7.37 -12.41
N LYS A 28 0.55 -6.52 -12.85
CA LYS A 28 -0.73 -6.96 -13.43
C LYS A 28 -0.93 -6.30 -14.78
N ARG A 29 -0.90 -7.11 -15.85
CA ARG A 29 -1.13 -6.67 -17.23
C ARG A 29 -0.22 -5.52 -17.69
N GLY A 30 1.03 -5.49 -17.21
CA GLY A 30 1.99 -4.44 -17.55
C GLY A 30 1.93 -3.19 -16.67
N ASP A 31 1.02 -3.17 -15.68
CA ASP A 31 0.92 -2.09 -14.69
C ASP A 31 1.34 -2.59 -13.30
N VAL A 32 1.83 -1.66 -12.48
CA VAL A 32 2.15 -1.93 -11.07
C VAL A 32 0.91 -1.78 -10.19
N SER A 33 0.56 -2.84 -9.47
CA SER A 33 -0.49 -2.89 -8.46
C SER A 33 0.13 -3.04 -7.07
N GLY A 34 -0.44 -2.42 -6.03
CA GLY A 34 0.05 -2.62 -4.67
C GLY A 34 1.27 -1.76 -4.31
N MET A 35 2.35 -2.30 -3.74
CA MET A 35 3.63 -1.59 -3.51
C MET A 35 3.48 -0.21 -2.82
N HIS A 36 2.97 -0.20 -1.59
CA HIS A 36 2.73 1.01 -0.80
C HIS A 36 3.69 1.19 0.38
N SER A 37 4.62 0.24 0.57
CA SER A 37 5.68 0.34 1.58
C SER A 37 6.90 1.06 1.03
N TRP A 38 7.39 2.08 1.74
CA TRP A 38 8.64 2.73 1.34
C TRP A 38 9.86 1.84 1.52
N LEU A 39 9.86 0.91 2.47
CA LEU A 39 11.02 0.05 2.68
C LEU A 39 11.24 -0.86 1.47
N PHE A 40 10.17 -1.45 0.97
CA PHE A 40 10.25 -2.25 -0.25
C PHE A 40 10.53 -1.38 -1.48
N TYR A 41 9.88 -0.21 -1.58
CA TYR A 41 10.19 0.75 -2.65
C TYR A 41 11.68 1.14 -2.66
N ASN A 42 12.26 1.48 -1.50
CA ASN A 42 13.67 1.85 -1.36
C ASN A 42 14.59 0.69 -1.72
N HIS A 43 14.27 -0.52 -1.28
CA HIS A 43 15.04 -1.72 -1.65
C HIS A 43 15.08 -1.94 -3.16
N GLU A 44 13.93 -1.81 -3.84
CA GLU A 44 13.85 -1.97 -5.28
C GLU A 44 14.48 -0.79 -6.04
N GLU A 45 14.47 0.41 -5.49
CA GLU A 45 15.18 1.58 -6.02
C GLU A 45 16.70 1.39 -5.92
N GLU A 46 17.20 0.93 -4.79
CA GLU A 46 18.63 0.58 -4.60
C GLU A 46 19.08 -0.56 -5.53
N ALA A 47 18.19 -1.51 -5.83
CA ALA A 47 18.43 -2.57 -6.80
C ALA A 47 18.38 -2.11 -8.27
N GLY A 48 17.98 -0.87 -8.54
CA GLY A 48 17.80 -0.33 -9.90
C GLY A 48 16.54 -0.82 -10.60
N ASN A 49 15.60 -1.43 -9.87
CA ASN A 49 14.34 -1.93 -10.40
C ASN A 49 13.25 -0.86 -10.41
N VAL A 50 13.36 0.15 -9.55
CA VAL A 50 12.47 1.31 -9.52
C VAL A 50 13.13 2.52 -10.17
N ASP A 51 12.41 3.16 -11.10
CA ASP A 51 12.78 4.44 -11.68
C ASP A 51 11.80 5.53 -11.19
N TYR A 52 12.27 6.36 -10.28
CA TYR A 52 11.50 7.47 -9.71
C TYR A 52 11.28 8.60 -10.73
N LYS A 53 10.02 8.89 -11.02
CA LYS A 53 9.61 9.93 -11.99
C LYS A 53 9.14 11.23 -11.35
N GLY A 54 9.27 11.40 -10.03
CA GLY A 54 8.86 12.61 -9.31
C GLY A 54 7.68 12.43 -8.34
N TYR A 55 7.48 13.43 -7.48
CA TYR A 55 6.35 13.48 -6.55
C TYR A 55 5.27 14.46 -7.03
N ILE A 56 4.02 14.08 -6.79
CA ILE A 56 2.81 14.88 -7.05
C ILE A 56 2.46 15.70 -5.80
N LYS A 57 2.54 15.08 -4.62
CA LYS A 57 2.18 15.70 -3.34
C LYS A 57 3.07 15.15 -2.23
N LYS A 58 3.43 16.02 -1.30
CA LYS A 58 4.19 15.70 -0.10
C LYS A 58 3.47 16.29 1.10
N LEU A 59 3.31 15.51 2.16
CA LEU A 59 2.75 15.95 3.43
C LEU A 59 3.68 15.51 4.56
N SER A 60 4.33 16.46 5.22
CA SER A 60 5.19 16.19 6.38
C SER A 60 4.32 15.87 7.59
N LEU A 61 4.67 14.81 8.32
CA LEU A 61 4.10 14.47 9.62
C LEU A 61 5.05 14.86 10.75
N GLY A 62 6.00 15.76 10.51
CA GLY A 62 7.05 16.12 11.48
C GLY A 62 8.03 14.97 11.70
N GLU A 63 8.36 14.69 12.96
CA GLU A 63 9.27 13.59 13.32
C GLU A 63 8.69 12.20 13.03
N SER A 64 7.38 12.09 12.78
CA SER A 64 6.71 10.82 12.47
C SER A 64 6.79 10.40 11.00
N GLY A 65 7.59 11.11 10.19
CA GLY A 65 7.84 10.78 8.79
C GLY A 65 7.09 11.66 7.80
N THR A 66 6.94 11.18 6.57
CA THR A 66 6.33 11.93 5.46
C THR A 66 5.40 11.03 4.66
N LEU A 67 4.25 11.57 4.25
CA LEU A 67 3.42 10.95 3.24
C LEU A 67 3.79 11.50 1.86
N LEU A 68 4.06 10.61 0.92
CA LEU A 68 4.37 10.97 -0.46
C LEU A 68 3.33 10.38 -1.40
N LYS A 69 2.95 11.19 -2.39
CA LYS A 69 2.23 10.77 -3.58
C LYS A 69 3.21 10.87 -4.75
N VAL A 70 3.60 9.75 -5.34
CA VAL A 70 4.72 9.64 -6.29
C VAL A 70 4.29 8.99 -7.60
N ARG A 71 5.15 9.14 -8.60
CA ARG A 71 5.10 8.43 -9.89
C ARG A 71 6.42 7.70 -10.07
N PHE A 72 6.36 6.47 -10.55
CA PHE A 72 7.56 5.67 -10.81
C PHE A 72 7.27 4.56 -11.81
N GLU A 73 8.33 3.96 -12.33
CA GLU A 73 8.28 2.66 -13.01
C GLU A 73 8.90 1.61 -12.09
N TRP A 74 8.38 0.38 -12.11
CA TRP A 74 8.97 -0.76 -11.42
C TRP A 74 9.09 -1.92 -12.41
N LEU A 75 10.31 -2.41 -12.63
CA LEU A 75 10.62 -3.45 -13.61
C LEU A 75 10.10 -3.09 -15.02
N GLY A 76 10.18 -1.80 -15.39
CA GLY A 76 9.69 -1.27 -16.67
C GLY A 76 8.17 -1.10 -16.76
N ALA A 77 7.40 -1.46 -15.73
CA ALA A 77 5.96 -1.24 -15.66
C ALA A 77 5.65 0.10 -15.00
N ASN A 78 4.74 0.88 -15.60
CA ASN A 78 4.43 2.22 -15.11
C ASN A 78 3.49 2.18 -13.90
N LYS A 79 3.71 3.11 -12.96
CA LYS A 79 2.78 3.46 -11.91
C LYS A 79 2.52 4.97 -11.89
N PRO A 80 1.42 5.42 -12.53
CA PRO A 80 1.18 6.85 -12.73
C PRO A 80 0.80 7.62 -11.47
N VAL A 81 0.32 6.92 -10.43
CA VAL A 81 0.04 7.48 -9.10
C VAL A 81 0.22 6.38 -8.06
N ASN A 82 1.07 6.63 -7.07
CA ASN A 82 1.17 5.83 -5.84
C ASN A 82 1.17 6.74 -4.63
N SER A 83 0.76 6.22 -3.48
CA SER A 83 0.97 6.89 -2.20
C SER A 83 1.60 5.92 -1.21
N LEU A 84 2.55 6.41 -0.42
CA LEU A 84 3.31 5.65 0.58
C LEU A 84 3.75 6.55 1.73
N PHE A 85 3.94 5.96 2.91
CA PHE A 85 4.67 6.60 4.01
C PHE A 85 6.16 6.50 3.74
N VAL A 86 6.95 7.49 4.17
CA VAL A 86 8.41 7.45 4.21
C VAL A 86 8.86 7.71 5.65
N GLY A 87 9.69 6.82 6.18
CA GLY A 87 10.21 6.88 7.55
C GLY A 87 9.28 6.28 8.61
N ALA A 88 8.09 5.80 8.24
CA ALA A 88 7.25 5.01 9.13
C ALA A 88 7.81 3.60 9.30
N SER A 89 7.63 2.97 10.45
CA SER A 89 8.01 1.57 10.62
C SER A 89 6.97 0.62 10.00
N PRO A 90 7.36 -0.59 9.54
CA PRO A 90 6.42 -1.58 9.00
C PRO A 90 5.25 -1.87 9.94
N GLU A 91 5.52 -1.95 11.24
CA GLU A 91 4.51 -2.21 12.25
C GLU A 91 3.52 -1.05 12.41
N LEU A 92 3.96 0.21 12.23
CA LEU A 92 3.06 1.36 12.22
C LEU A 92 2.13 1.31 11.00
N GLU A 93 2.68 1.09 9.81
CA GLU A 93 1.91 0.98 8.57
C GLU A 93 0.87 -0.15 8.67
N MET A 94 1.32 -1.35 9.05
CA MET A 94 0.46 -2.53 9.19
C MET A 94 -0.62 -2.33 10.27
N SER A 95 -0.29 -1.69 11.39
CA SER A 95 -1.25 -1.41 12.47
C SER A 95 -2.33 -0.42 12.01
N LEU A 96 -1.94 0.68 11.36
CA LEU A 96 -2.89 1.67 10.84
C LEU A 96 -3.82 1.07 9.79
N TYR A 97 -3.26 0.29 8.85
CA TYR A 97 -4.04 -0.38 7.82
C TYR A 97 -5.02 -1.39 8.41
N THR A 98 -4.60 -2.16 9.41
CA THR A 98 -5.48 -3.12 10.12
C THR A 98 -6.60 -2.40 10.86
N LEU A 99 -6.26 -1.37 11.65
CA LEU A 99 -7.22 -0.60 12.43
C LEU A 99 -8.27 0.05 11.52
N CYS A 100 -7.82 0.72 10.45
CA CYS A 100 -8.72 1.39 9.52
C CYS A 100 -9.58 0.41 8.72
N PHE A 101 -9.06 -0.76 8.37
CA PHE A 101 -9.87 -1.82 7.75
C PHE A 101 -10.98 -2.31 8.69
N LEU A 102 -10.67 -2.54 9.96
CA LEU A 102 -11.65 -3.02 10.94
C LEU A 102 -12.68 -1.94 11.31
N ALA A 103 -12.26 -0.69 11.44
CA ALA A 103 -13.13 0.41 11.88
C ALA A 103 -13.95 1.02 10.73
N ARG A 104 -13.36 1.11 9.53
CA ARG A 104 -13.91 1.82 8.35
C ARG A 104 -13.57 1.06 7.04
N PRO A 105 -14.03 -0.19 6.87
CA PRO A 105 -13.76 -0.96 5.65
C PRO A 105 -14.32 -0.23 4.43
N ASP A 106 -13.58 -0.27 3.31
CA ASP A 106 -13.97 0.31 2.02
C ASP A 106 -14.21 1.84 2.04
N GLN A 107 -13.79 2.52 3.11
CA GLN A 107 -13.99 3.95 3.29
C GLN A 107 -12.67 4.63 3.70
N LYS A 108 -12.60 5.94 3.48
CA LYS A 108 -11.49 6.75 3.98
C LYS A 108 -11.57 6.83 5.51
N CYS A 109 -10.58 6.24 6.16
CA CYS A 109 -10.37 6.32 7.59
C CYS A 109 -9.59 7.60 7.91
N HIS A 110 -10.18 8.52 8.69
CA HIS A 110 -9.53 9.76 9.09
C HIS A 110 -8.52 9.50 10.21
N VAL A 111 -7.28 9.94 10.00
CA VAL A 111 -6.16 9.76 10.95
C VAL A 111 -5.50 11.12 11.17
N SER A 112 -5.02 11.34 12.39
CA SER A 112 -4.20 12.51 12.72
C SER A 112 -2.90 12.05 13.35
N ALA A 113 -1.78 12.62 12.89
CA ALA A 113 -0.47 12.42 13.51
C ALA A 113 0.23 13.79 13.59
N ASN A 114 0.74 14.13 14.77
CA ASN A 114 1.38 15.43 15.05
C ASN A 114 0.53 16.64 14.61
N GLY A 115 -0.79 16.58 14.84
CA GLY A 115 -1.73 17.63 14.45
C GLY A 115 -2.01 17.73 12.95
N VAL A 116 -1.41 16.85 12.12
CA VAL A 116 -1.63 16.79 10.68
C VAL A 116 -2.66 15.72 10.37
N ASN A 117 -3.74 16.11 9.69
CA ASN A 117 -4.80 15.21 9.28
C ASN A 117 -4.52 14.61 7.90
N PHE A 118 -4.76 13.31 7.77
CA PHE A 118 -4.68 12.57 6.52
C PHE A 118 -5.67 11.40 6.54
N TYR A 119 -5.74 10.67 5.43
CA TYR A 119 -6.62 9.51 5.32
C TYR A 119 -5.83 8.24 5.06
N ILE A 120 -6.32 7.13 5.59
CA ILE A 120 -5.97 5.79 5.13
C ILE A 120 -7.15 5.25 4.31
N GLN A 121 -6.89 4.83 3.08
CA GLN A 121 -7.86 4.09 2.29
C GLN A 121 -7.59 2.60 2.47
N THR A 122 -8.63 1.84 2.79
CA THR A 122 -8.60 0.37 2.72
C THR A 122 -9.67 -0.13 1.77
N TRP A 123 -9.42 -1.28 1.16
CA TRP A 123 -10.37 -1.98 0.30
C TRP A 123 -10.51 -3.41 0.81
N SER A 124 -11.71 -3.95 0.79
CA SER A 124 -11.99 -5.32 1.18
C SER A 124 -11.86 -6.28 0.01
N PHE A 125 -11.48 -7.52 0.33
CA PHE A 125 -11.47 -8.64 -0.59
C PHE A 125 -12.15 -9.83 0.07
N LYS A 126 -13.16 -10.40 -0.58
CA LYS A 126 -13.86 -11.58 -0.05
C LYS A 126 -13.15 -12.86 -0.45
N LEU A 127 -12.72 -13.63 0.54
CA LEU A 127 -12.20 -14.98 0.36
C LEU A 127 -13.32 -15.96 -0.02
N ARG A 128 -12.93 -17.14 -0.52
CA ARG A 128 -13.88 -18.20 -0.91
C ARG A 128 -14.71 -18.72 0.27
N ASP A 129 -14.17 -18.69 1.49
CA ASP A 129 -14.86 -19.07 2.72
C ASP A 129 -15.79 -17.95 3.26
N GLY A 130 -15.94 -16.85 2.50
CA GLY A 130 -16.78 -15.70 2.86
C GLY A 130 -16.09 -14.69 3.80
N PHE A 131 -14.87 -14.98 4.28
CA PHE A 131 -14.13 -14.06 5.14
C PHE A 131 -13.70 -12.82 4.37
N SER A 132 -13.92 -11.63 4.94
CA SER A 132 -13.47 -10.37 4.37
C SER A 132 -12.06 -10.05 4.83
N THR A 133 -11.12 -10.00 3.90
CA THR A 133 -9.70 -9.73 4.13
C THR A 133 -9.31 -8.37 3.52
N ILE A 134 -8.09 -7.90 3.80
CA ILE A 134 -7.57 -6.68 3.19
C ILE A 134 -7.28 -6.94 1.70
N GLY A 135 -7.91 -6.16 0.84
CA GLY A 135 -7.67 -6.10 -0.59
C GLY A 135 -6.54 -5.12 -0.93
N SER A 136 -6.59 -3.91 -0.40
CA SER A 136 -5.51 -2.94 -0.54
C SER A 136 -5.56 -1.99 0.64
N ALA A 137 -4.43 -1.39 0.99
CA ALA A 137 -4.35 -0.39 2.04
C ALA A 137 -3.21 0.57 1.73
N TYR A 138 -3.46 1.87 1.82
CA TYR A 138 -2.47 2.91 1.54
C TYR A 138 -2.91 4.27 2.09
N PRO A 139 -1.98 5.21 2.34
CA PRO A 139 -2.34 6.57 2.68
C PRO A 139 -2.94 7.30 1.48
N ALA A 140 -4.05 8.01 1.69
CA ALA A 140 -4.73 8.78 0.65
C ALA A 140 -4.47 10.29 0.84
N LEU A 141 -3.70 10.86 -0.09
CA LEU A 141 -3.32 12.27 -0.19
C LEU A 141 -4.04 13.03 -1.32
#